data_AF-A0AAX2LWH7-F1
#
_entry.id   AF-A0AAX2LWH7-F1
#
_cell.length_a   1.000
_cell.length_b   1.000
_cell.length_c   1.000
_cell.angle_alpha   90.00
_cell.angle_beta   90.00
_cell.angle_gamma   90.00
#
_symmetry.space_group_name_H-M   'P 1'
#
loop_
_entity.id
_entity.type
_entity.pdbx_description
1 polymer ?
#
loop_
_entity_poly.entity_id
_entity_poly.type
_entity_poly.pdbx_seq_one_letter_code
_entity_poly.pdbx_strand_id
1 'polypeptide(L)'
;MKVFQSGISWDVVRKKWPNFEELFFQFRIEPLLMLSDEVWEQKAQDPKIIRHLAKVMSIPKNARMIYEARQEHGSFSEMVANWPIERITELWEYLKKHGDRLGGNTGPYTLRQMGADTFILSGDVEAYLRNTGIIEGGKNTKRSMQAANEAFCQWQQESGRSISEISQIIAFSTGDNRVM
;
A
#
# COMPACT_ATOMS: atom_id res chain seq x y z
N MET A 1 5.90 7.07 2.62
CA MET A 1 7.21 6.41 2.40
C MET A 1 7.20 5.30 1.33
N LYS A 2 6.23 4.35 1.34
CA LYS A 2 6.22 3.16 0.47
C LYS A 2 6.44 3.40 -1.02
N VAL A 3 5.80 4.41 -1.58
CA VAL A 3 5.97 4.80 -2.99
C VAL A 3 7.44 5.01 -3.37
N PHE A 4 8.25 5.57 -2.46
CA PHE A 4 9.66 5.86 -2.69
C PHE A 4 10.58 4.65 -2.53
N GLN A 5 10.15 3.61 -1.81
CA GLN A 5 10.90 2.35 -1.60
C GLN A 5 10.89 1.43 -2.83
N SER A 6 9.98 1.64 -3.78
CA SER A 6 9.95 0.86 -5.02
C SER A 6 11.21 1.10 -5.86
N GLY A 7 12.05 0.07 -6.04
CA GLY A 7 13.27 0.15 -6.86
C GLY A 7 14.41 0.99 -6.28
N ILE A 8 14.38 1.31 -4.98
CA ILE A 8 15.46 2.04 -4.28
C ILE A 8 15.75 1.34 -2.95
N SER A 9 17.02 1.23 -2.58
CA SER A 9 17.42 0.68 -1.28
C SER A 9 16.69 1.39 -0.13
N TRP A 10 16.16 0.59 0.80
CA TRP A 10 15.48 1.08 2.00
C TRP A 10 16.35 2.04 2.81
N ASP A 11 17.65 1.78 2.89
CA ASP A 11 18.57 2.63 3.65
C ASP A 11 18.73 4.01 3.03
N VAL A 12 18.75 4.08 1.69
CA VAL A 12 18.81 5.35 0.97
C VAL A 12 17.55 6.16 1.21
N VAL A 13 16.37 5.53 1.14
CA VAL A 13 15.09 6.20 1.41
C VAL A 13 15.05 6.68 2.86
N ARG A 14 15.40 5.84 3.84
CA ARG A 14 15.41 6.20 5.27
C ARG A 14 16.33 7.39 5.55
N LYS A 15 17.57 7.38 5.04
CA LYS A 15 18.54 8.46 5.24
C LYS A 15 18.06 9.81 4.69
N LYS A 16 17.30 9.80 3.59
CA LYS A 16 16.76 11.02 2.97
C LYS A 16 15.37 11.42 3.48
N TRP A 17 14.68 10.57 4.24
CA TRP A 17 13.30 10.82 4.66
C TRP A 17 13.12 12.09 5.51
N PRO A 18 14.02 12.44 6.45
CA PRO A 18 13.91 13.71 7.18
C PRO A 18 13.90 14.95 6.26
N ASN A 19 14.67 14.91 5.16
CA ASN A 19 14.67 15.98 4.16
C ASN A 19 13.35 16.05 3.39
N PHE A 20 12.70 14.90 3.14
CA PHE A 20 11.35 14.90 2.57
C PHE A 20 10.35 15.52 3.55
N GLU A 21 10.40 15.14 4.83
CA GLU A 21 9.51 15.70 5.85
C GLU A 21 9.68 17.22 5.97
N GLU A 22 10.91 17.73 6.00
CA GLU A 22 11.17 19.17 6.01
C GLU A 22 10.63 19.85 4.73
N LEU A 23 11.00 19.33 3.55
CA LEU A 23 10.69 19.96 2.26
C LEU A 23 9.17 19.97 1.95
N PHE A 24 8.45 18.99 2.48
CA PHE A 24 7.01 18.76 2.26
C PHE A 24 6.18 18.94 3.54
N PHE A 25 6.58 19.85 4.42
CA PHE A 25 5.78 20.32 5.56
C PHE A 25 5.29 19.21 6.51
N GLN A 26 6.14 18.24 6.81
CA GLN A 26 5.84 17.01 7.55
C GLN A 26 4.63 16.25 6.98
N PHE A 27 4.41 16.37 5.67
CA PHE A 27 3.27 15.80 4.95
C PHE A 27 1.89 16.26 5.47
N ARG A 28 1.81 17.47 6.06
CA ARG A 28 0.52 18.09 6.38
C ARG A 28 -0.29 18.30 5.11
N ILE A 29 -1.52 17.79 5.08
CA ILE A 29 -2.33 17.72 3.88
C ILE A 29 -2.64 19.11 3.31
N GLU A 30 -3.08 20.05 4.14
CA GLU A 30 -3.55 21.36 3.68
C GLU A 30 -2.41 22.17 3.00
N PRO A 31 -1.21 22.32 3.59
CA PRO A 31 -0.08 22.96 2.90
C PRO A 31 0.28 22.32 1.55
N LEU A 32 0.22 20.98 1.45
CA LEU A 32 0.57 20.28 0.23
C LEU A 32 -0.40 20.54 -0.92
N LEU A 33 -1.69 20.66 -0.60
CA LEU A 33 -2.74 20.94 -1.59
C LEU A 33 -2.76 22.39 -2.07
N MET A 34 -2.02 23.29 -1.42
CA MET A 34 -1.91 24.71 -1.77
C MET A 34 -0.71 25.01 -2.69
N LEU A 35 0.19 24.04 -2.91
CA LEU A 35 1.33 24.22 -3.81
C LEU A 35 0.89 24.13 -5.28
N SER A 36 1.41 25.01 -6.13
CA SER A 36 1.25 24.90 -7.58
C SER A 36 2.14 23.79 -8.17
N ASP A 37 1.81 23.34 -9.38
CA ASP A 37 2.59 22.31 -10.07
C ASP A 37 4.03 22.76 -10.31
N GLU A 38 4.28 24.04 -10.61
CA GLU A 38 5.65 24.57 -10.78
C GLU A 38 6.46 24.47 -9.49
N VAL A 39 5.84 24.72 -8.33
CA VAL A 39 6.52 24.57 -7.04
C VAL A 39 6.83 23.10 -6.75
N TRP A 40 5.92 22.19 -7.10
CA TRP A 40 6.16 20.75 -7.00
C TRP A 40 7.32 20.30 -7.88
N GLU A 41 7.37 20.75 -9.13
CA GLU A 41 8.46 20.45 -10.07
C GLU A 41 9.80 20.98 -9.57
N GLN A 42 9.84 22.21 -9.04
CA GLN A 42 11.04 22.79 -8.42
C GLN A 42 11.50 21.97 -7.21
N LYS A 43 10.59 21.65 -6.28
CA LYS A 43 10.90 20.81 -5.11
C LYS A 43 11.38 19.43 -5.50
N ALA A 44 10.89 18.85 -6.60
CA ALA A 44 11.32 17.55 -7.09
C ALA A 44 12.81 17.51 -7.52
N GLN A 45 13.41 18.68 -7.78
CA GLN A 45 14.82 18.82 -8.15
C GLN A 45 15.76 18.98 -6.94
N ASP A 46 15.24 19.09 -5.72
CA ASP A 46 16.06 19.29 -4.52
C ASP A 46 17.05 18.12 -4.32
N PRO A 47 18.38 18.38 -4.26
CA PRO A 47 19.39 17.34 -4.12
C PRO A 47 19.34 16.60 -2.77
N LYS A 48 18.71 17.18 -1.75
CA LYS A 48 18.55 16.57 -0.42
C LYS A 48 17.61 15.37 -0.47
N ILE A 49 16.64 15.35 -1.40
CA ILE A 49 15.70 14.24 -1.58
C ILE A 49 16.15 13.26 -2.69
N ILE A 50 15.31 12.26 -2.98
CA ILE A 50 15.47 11.41 -4.15
C ILE A 50 14.77 12.12 -5.32
N ARG A 51 15.56 12.65 -6.26
CA ARG A 51 15.07 13.40 -7.42
C ARG A 51 14.38 12.48 -8.43
N HIS A 52 13.09 12.27 -8.22
CA HIS A 52 12.24 11.46 -9.09
C HIS A 52 10.88 12.12 -9.24
N LEU A 53 10.72 12.96 -10.27
CA LEU A 53 9.54 13.81 -10.48
C LEU A 53 8.23 13.04 -10.35
N ALA A 54 8.07 11.92 -11.07
CA ALA A 54 6.83 11.16 -11.03
C ALA A 54 6.52 10.46 -9.68
N LYS A 55 7.49 10.38 -8.75
CA LYS A 55 7.24 9.93 -7.37
C LYS A 55 6.88 11.12 -6.48
N VAL A 56 7.53 12.25 -6.67
CA VAL A 56 7.19 13.51 -5.99
C VAL A 56 5.76 13.95 -6.33
N MET A 57 5.38 13.94 -7.61
CA MET A 57 4.02 14.27 -8.07
C MET A 57 2.94 13.28 -7.62
N SER A 58 3.32 12.12 -7.05
CA SER A 58 2.34 11.24 -6.40
C SER A 58 1.89 11.77 -5.04
N ILE A 59 2.70 12.62 -4.38
CA ILE A 59 2.39 13.19 -3.06
C ILE A 59 1.12 14.05 -3.10
N PRO A 60 0.95 15.06 -3.99
CA PRO A 60 -0.27 15.88 -4.00
C PRO A 60 -1.52 15.06 -4.33
N LYS A 61 -1.43 14.06 -5.23
CA LYS A 61 -2.55 13.17 -5.55
C LYS A 61 -2.96 12.31 -4.34
N ASN A 62 -1.99 11.73 -3.64
CA ASN A 62 -2.26 10.95 -2.43
C ASN A 62 -2.77 11.84 -1.28
N ALA A 63 -2.27 13.07 -1.15
CA ALA A 63 -2.79 14.04 -0.19
C ALA A 63 -4.26 14.40 -0.50
N ARG A 64 -4.60 14.53 -1.79
CA ARG A 64 -5.97 14.80 -2.23
C ARG A 64 -6.91 13.64 -1.90
N MET A 65 -6.49 12.40 -2.18
CA MET A 65 -7.25 11.20 -1.80
C MET A 65 -7.51 11.15 -0.29
N ILE A 66 -6.49 11.42 0.54
CA ILE A 66 -6.62 11.44 2.01
C ILE A 66 -7.58 12.55 2.45
N TYR A 67 -7.51 13.72 1.82
CA TYR A 67 -8.44 14.82 2.09
C TYR A 67 -9.88 14.45 1.74
N GLU A 68 -10.13 13.84 0.59
CA GLU A 68 -11.47 13.43 0.17
C GLU A 68 -12.04 12.35 1.10
N ALA A 69 -11.25 11.33 1.44
CA ALA A 69 -11.62 10.32 2.43
C ALA A 69 -11.96 10.93 3.80
N ARG A 70 -11.25 11.99 4.22
CA ARG A 70 -11.56 12.72 5.45
C ARG A 70 -12.94 13.38 5.40
N GLN A 71 -13.34 13.93 4.26
CA GLN A 71 -14.65 14.58 4.13
C GLN A 71 -15.80 13.57 4.16
N GLU A 72 -15.58 12.36 3.63
CA GLU A 72 -16.61 11.31 3.56
C GLU A 72 -16.70 10.47 4.84
N HIS A 73 -15.58 10.22 5.52
CA HIS A 73 -15.49 9.27 6.63
C HIS A 73 -14.96 9.88 7.94
N GLY A 74 -14.80 11.20 8.00
CA GLY A 74 -14.23 11.92 9.15
C GLY A 74 -12.69 11.90 9.18
N SER A 75 -12.05 10.79 8.82
CA SER A 75 -10.61 10.71 8.56
C SER A 75 -10.25 9.51 7.67
N PHE A 76 -9.10 9.56 7.01
CA PHE A 76 -8.60 8.42 6.23
C PHE A 76 -8.27 7.21 7.11
N SER A 77 -7.79 7.41 8.34
CA SER A 77 -7.57 6.32 9.30
C SER A 77 -8.88 5.67 9.74
N GLU A 78 -9.93 6.45 9.96
CA GLU A 78 -11.28 5.95 10.31
C GLU A 78 -11.86 5.11 9.17
N MET A 79 -11.69 5.58 7.92
CA MET A 79 -12.08 4.82 6.73
C MET A 79 -11.36 3.47 6.66
N VAL A 80 -10.04 3.45 6.91
CA VAL A 80 -9.25 2.21 6.88
C VAL A 80 -9.62 1.27 8.03
N ALA A 81 -9.81 1.79 9.24
CA ALA A 81 -10.12 0.99 10.43
C ALA A 81 -11.50 0.32 10.35
N ASN A 82 -12.48 1.00 9.76
CA ASN A 82 -13.84 0.50 9.62
C ASN A 82 -14.09 -0.26 8.30
N TRP A 83 -13.06 -0.47 7.47
CA TRP A 83 -13.24 -1.18 6.21
C TRP A 83 -13.49 -2.68 6.47
N PRO A 84 -14.54 -3.30 5.88
CA PRO A 84 -14.83 -4.71 6.09
C PRO A 84 -13.71 -5.62 5.59
N ILE A 85 -13.26 -6.54 6.42
CA ILE A 85 -12.15 -7.46 6.09
C ILE A 85 -12.52 -8.40 4.93
N GLU A 86 -13.80 -8.78 4.83
CA GLU A 86 -14.37 -9.57 3.74
C GLU A 86 -14.34 -8.84 2.39
N ARG A 87 -14.04 -7.54 2.40
CA ARG A 87 -13.90 -6.67 1.22
C ARG A 87 -12.58 -5.89 1.23
N ILE A 88 -11.55 -6.37 1.93
CA ILE A 88 -10.27 -5.63 2.06
C ILE A 88 -9.59 -5.37 0.71
N THR A 89 -9.78 -6.24 -0.29
CA THR A 89 -9.24 -6.03 -1.65
C THR A 89 -9.89 -4.85 -2.35
N GLU A 90 -11.09 -4.45 -1.96
CA GLU A 90 -11.73 -3.25 -2.48
C GLU A 90 -11.10 -1.97 -1.91
N LEU A 91 -10.55 -2.02 -0.70
CA LEU A 91 -9.71 -0.93 -0.20
C LEU A 91 -8.44 -0.79 -1.05
N TRP A 92 -7.88 -1.89 -1.55
CA TRP A 92 -6.74 -1.83 -2.47
C TRP A 92 -7.13 -1.20 -3.81
N GLU A 93 -8.32 -1.53 -4.32
CA GLU A 93 -8.88 -0.91 -5.52
C GLU A 93 -9.11 0.59 -5.31
N TYR A 94 -9.63 0.99 -4.15
CA TYR A 94 -9.79 2.39 -3.77
C TYR A 94 -8.44 3.13 -3.82
N LEU A 95 -7.40 2.60 -3.14
CA LEU A 95 -6.06 3.21 -3.15
C LEU A 95 -5.48 3.32 -4.56
N LYS A 96 -5.66 2.27 -5.38
CA LYS A 96 -5.20 2.27 -6.77
C LYS A 96 -5.92 3.30 -7.64
N LYS A 97 -7.22 3.48 -7.43
CA LYS A 97 -8.09 4.33 -8.25
C LYS A 97 -7.96 5.81 -7.88
N HIS A 98 -7.91 6.11 -6.59
CA HIS A 98 -7.95 7.48 -6.08
C HIS A 98 -6.55 8.02 -5.73
N GLY A 99 -5.60 7.14 -5.41
CA GLY A 99 -4.21 7.51 -5.17
C GLY A 99 -3.33 7.40 -6.42
N ASP A 100 -2.04 7.63 -6.23
CA ASP A 100 -1.02 7.47 -7.26
C ASP A 100 0.13 6.59 -6.76
N ARG A 101 0.51 5.62 -7.60
CA ARG A 101 1.51 4.56 -7.32
C ARG A 101 1.18 3.68 -6.10
N LEU A 102 -0.09 3.57 -5.73
CA LEU A 102 -0.58 2.69 -4.66
C LEU A 102 -1.17 1.35 -5.18
N GLY A 103 -1.01 1.05 -6.46
CA GLY A 103 -1.43 -0.24 -7.05
C GLY A 103 -0.48 -1.40 -6.74
N GLY A 104 -0.91 -2.62 -7.07
CA GLY A 104 -0.17 -3.85 -6.77
C GLY A 104 0.03 -4.01 -5.26
N ASN A 105 1.18 -4.56 -4.84
CA ASN A 105 1.46 -4.75 -3.42
C ASN A 105 1.77 -3.44 -2.65
N THR A 106 1.97 -2.30 -3.33
CA THR A 106 2.26 -1.03 -2.64
C THR A 106 1.10 -0.59 -1.73
N GLY A 107 -0.14 -0.76 -2.20
CA GLY A 107 -1.36 -0.49 -1.43
C GLY A 107 -1.43 -1.31 -0.14
N PRO A 108 -1.49 -2.65 -0.20
CA PRO A 108 -1.58 -3.47 1.00
C PRO A 108 -0.34 -3.36 1.90
N TYR A 109 0.87 -3.14 1.37
CA TYR A 109 2.02 -2.82 2.23
C TYR A 109 1.85 -1.50 2.99
N THR A 110 1.19 -0.50 2.38
CA THR A 110 0.88 0.77 3.05
C THR A 110 -0.18 0.55 4.13
N LEU A 111 -1.24 -0.18 3.82
CA LEU A 111 -2.31 -0.53 4.76
C LEU A 111 -1.79 -1.31 5.97
N ARG A 112 -0.94 -2.32 5.75
CA ARG A 112 -0.32 -3.09 6.84
C ARG A 112 0.58 -2.22 7.71
N GLN A 113 1.29 -1.23 7.14
CA GLN A 113 2.05 -0.26 7.93
C GLN A 113 1.17 0.68 8.76
N MET A 114 -0.07 0.93 8.32
CA MET A 114 -1.06 1.68 9.08
C MET A 114 -1.79 0.83 10.14
N GLY A 115 -1.52 -0.49 10.18
CA GLY A 115 -2.15 -1.42 11.13
C GLY A 115 -3.42 -2.11 10.62
N ALA A 116 -3.80 -1.92 9.35
CA ALA A 116 -4.94 -2.64 8.79
C ALA A 116 -4.62 -4.14 8.64
N ASP A 117 -5.57 -4.99 9.01
CA ASP A 117 -5.44 -6.43 8.78
C ASP A 117 -5.69 -6.74 7.30
N THR A 118 -4.64 -7.12 6.59
CA THR A 118 -4.68 -7.34 5.14
C THR A 118 -3.63 -8.35 4.72
N PHE A 119 -3.83 -9.08 3.62
CA PHE A 119 -2.82 -9.99 3.08
C PHE A 119 -1.90 -9.30 2.07
N ILE A 120 -0.74 -9.90 1.79
CA ILE A 120 0.17 -9.45 0.74
C ILE A 120 0.26 -10.56 -0.29
N LEU A 121 -0.04 -10.25 -1.55
CA LEU A 121 0.09 -11.20 -2.65
C LEU A 121 1.55 -11.24 -3.13
N SER A 122 2.44 -11.76 -2.27
CA SER A 122 3.85 -12.02 -2.63
C SER A 122 3.94 -13.14 -3.66
N GLY A 123 5.15 -13.40 -4.18
CA GLY A 123 5.38 -14.53 -5.10
C GLY A 123 4.99 -15.86 -4.47
N ASP A 124 5.38 -16.09 -3.21
CA ASP A 124 5.11 -17.33 -2.48
C ASP A 124 3.63 -17.49 -2.10
N VAL A 125 2.97 -16.40 -1.69
CA VAL A 125 1.52 -16.41 -1.43
C VAL A 125 0.76 -16.66 -2.72
N GLU A 126 1.13 -16.02 -3.83
CA GLU A 126 0.52 -16.29 -5.13
C GLU A 126 0.71 -17.76 -5.53
N ALA A 127 1.92 -18.30 -5.39
CA ALA A 127 2.23 -19.69 -5.72
C ALA A 127 1.41 -20.67 -4.89
N TYR A 128 1.28 -20.43 -3.58
CA TYR A 128 0.43 -21.23 -2.71
C TYR A 128 -1.02 -21.23 -3.17
N LEU A 129 -1.61 -20.04 -3.38
CA LEU A 129 -3.01 -19.90 -3.80
C LEU A 129 -3.29 -20.55 -5.16
N ARG A 130 -2.30 -20.58 -6.06
CA ARG A 130 -2.40 -21.30 -7.34
C ARG A 130 -2.35 -22.81 -7.14
N ASN A 131 -1.41 -23.29 -6.35
CA ASN A 131 -1.22 -24.72 -6.09
C ASN A 131 -2.40 -25.35 -5.35
N THR A 132 -3.15 -24.56 -4.57
CA THR A 132 -4.38 -25.01 -3.89
C THR A 132 -5.65 -24.75 -4.70
N GLY A 133 -5.56 -24.27 -5.94
CA GLY A 133 -6.71 -24.02 -6.80
C GLY A 133 -7.57 -22.81 -6.43
N ILE A 134 -7.11 -21.93 -5.53
CA ILE A 134 -7.83 -20.71 -5.15
C ILE A 134 -7.72 -19.64 -6.25
N ILE A 135 -6.55 -19.54 -6.90
CA ILE A 135 -6.33 -18.66 -8.05
C ILE A 135 -6.02 -19.50 -9.28
N GLU A 136 -6.93 -19.52 -10.24
CA GLU A 136 -6.74 -20.23 -11.52
C GLU A 136 -6.33 -19.29 -12.67
N GLY A 137 -6.69 -18.01 -12.58
CA GLY A 137 -6.53 -17.04 -13.66
C GLY A 137 -5.43 -15.99 -13.43
N GLY A 138 -5.59 -14.85 -14.12
CA GLY A 138 -4.75 -13.68 -13.89
C GLY A 138 -4.88 -13.19 -12.45
N LYS A 139 -3.75 -12.96 -11.76
CA LYS A 139 -3.75 -12.62 -10.33
C LYS A 139 -4.48 -11.32 -10.00
N ASN A 140 -4.43 -10.35 -10.90
CA ASN A 140 -5.03 -9.03 -10.72
C ASN A 140 -6.50 -8.94 -11.18
N THR A 141 -7.14 -10.08 -11.50
CA THR A 141 -8.56 -10.07 -11.87
C THR A 141 -9.44 -9.96 -10.62
N LYS A 142 -10.62 -9.35 -10.77
CA LYS A 142 -11.60 -9.24 -9.67
C LYS A 142 -11.93 -10.62 -9.08
N ARG A 143 -12.10 -11.64 -9.93
CA ARG A 143 -12.37 -13.02 -9.52
C ARG A 143 -11.26 -13.59 -8.65
N SER A 144 -9.99 -13.47 -9.08
CA SER A 144 -8.85 -13.98 -8.29
C SER A 144 -8.70 -13.26 -6.95
N MET A 145 -8.93 -11.94 -6.92
CA MET A 145 -8.84 -11.16 -5.68
C MET A 145 -9.96 -11.51 -4.70
N GLN A 146 -11.18 -11.70 -5.20
CA GLN A 146 -12.31 -12.15 -4.40
C GLN A 146 -12.06 -13.55 -3.82
N ALA A 147 -11.67 -14.52 -4.66
CA ALA A 147 -11.38 -15.88 -4.20
C ALA A 147 -10.24 -15.92 -3.17
N ALA A 148 -9.18 -15.13 -3.37
CA ALA A 148 -8.10 -15.00 -2.39
C ALA A 148 -8.62 -14.43 -1.07
N ASN A 149 -9.43 -13.37 -1.10
CA ASN A 149 -9.95 -12.76 0.12
C ASN A 149 -10.89 -13.70 0.88
N GLU A 150 -11.77 -14.40 0.17
CA GLU A 150 -12.67 -15.42 0.73
C GLU A 150 -11.86 -16.52 1.44
N ALA A 151 -10.80 -17.02 0.82
CA ALA A 151 -9.92 -18.01 1.44
C ALA A 151 -9.23 -17.48 2.71
N PHE A 152 -8.68 -16.26 2.68
CA PHE A 152 -8.06 -15.66 3.86
C PHE A 152 -9.07 -15.45 5.00
N CYS A 153 -10.29 -15.01 4.70
CA CYS A 153 -11.36 -14.86 5.69
C CYS A 153 -11.77 -16.22 6.29
N GLN A 154 -11.90 -17.24 5.45
CA GLN A 154 -12.18 -18.61 5.92
C GLN A 154 -11.07 -19.10 6.86
N TRP A 155 -9.80 -18.97 6.47
CA TRP A 155 -8.68 -19.40 7.31
C TRP A 155 -8.57 -18.60 8.61
N GLN A 156 -8.95 -17.32 8.60
CA GLN A 156 -9.06 -16.53 9.82
C GLN A 156 -10.11 -17.12 10.77
N GLN A 157 -11.29 -17.48 10.27
CA GLN A 157 -12.34 -18.10 11.07
C GLN A 157 -11.91 -19.46 11.64
N GLU A 158 -11.24 -20.28 10.83
CA GLU A 158 -10.78 -21.62 11.22
C GLU A 158 -9.62 -21.58 12.23
N SER A 159 -8.68 -20.64 12.07
CA SER A 159 -7.45 -20.60 12.86
C SER A 159 -7.47 -19.63 14.04
N GLY A 160 -8.40 -18.67 14.05
CA GLY A 160 -8.42 -17.55 15.00
C GLY A 160 -7.30 -16.52 14.81
N ARG A 161 -6.54 -16.59 13.70
CA ARG A 161 -5.43 -15.67 13.37
C ARG A 161 -5.90 -14.54 12.48
N SER A 162 -5.21 -13.40 12.54
CA SER A 162 -5.38 -12.31 11.59
C SER A 162 -5.01 -12.74 10.16
N ILE A 163 -5.63 -12.14 9.13
CA ILE A 163 -5.28 -12.47 7.74
C ILE A 163 -3.84 -12.06 7.41
N SER A 164 -3.30 -11.08 8.13
CA SER A 164 -1.90 -10.68 8.06
C SER A 164 -0.95 -11.78 8.54
N GLU A 165 -1.24 -12.41 9.69
CA GLU A 165 -0.46 -13.53 10.19
C GLU A 165 -0.53 -14.73 9.25
N ILE A 166 -1.72 -15.07 8.75
CA ILE A 166 -1.90 -16.17 7.80
C ILE A 166 -1.09 -15.90 6.52
N SER A 167 -1.15 -14.67 6.02
CA SER A 167 -0.35 -14.23 4.86
C SER A 167 1.16 -14.38 5.09
N GLN A 168 1.65 -14.11 6.30
CA GLN A 168 3.05 -14.32 6.66
C GLN A 168 3.40 -15.79 6.80
N ILE A 169 2.54 -16.60 7.43
CA ILE A 169 2.72 -18.04 7.58
C ILE A 169 2.90 -18.66 6.19
N ILE A 170 1.98 -18.39 5.25
CA ILE A 170 2.07 -18.90 3.88
C ILE A 170 3.36 -18.45 3.21
N ALA A 171 3.73 -17.17 3.34
CA ALA A 171 4.93 -16.62 2.72
C ALA A 171 6.23 -17.25 3.25
N PHE A 172 6.28 -17.62 4.54
CA PHE A 172 7.46 -18.26 5.15
C PHE A 172 7.41 -19.80 5.10
N SER A 173 6.27 -20.39 4.76
CA SER A 173 6.13 -21.85 4.61
C SER A 173 6.24 -22.33 3.16
N THR A 174 6.21 -21.40 2.20
CA THR A 174 6.16 -21.69 0.77
C THR A 174 7.36 -21.04 0.06
N GLY A 175 7.99 -21.76 -0.86
CA GLY A 175 9.10 -21.25 -1.67
C GLY A 175 10.49 -21.46 -1.05
N ASP A 176 11.52 -21.01 -1.78
CA ASP A 176 12.89 -20.99 -1.27
C ASP A 176 13.03 -19.84 -0.26
N ASN A 177 12.96 -20.15 1.03
CA ASN A 177 13.22 -19.22 2.12
C ASN A 177 14.66 -18.70 2.07
N ARG A 178 14.91 -17.66 1.28
CA ARG A 178 16.22 -16.98 1.24
C ARG A 178 16.32 -16.06 2.45
N VAL A 179 17.12 -16.47 3.43
CA VAL A 179 17.60 -15.57 4.48
C VAL A 179 18.48 -14.52 3.78
N MET A 180 17.99 -13.27 3.69
CA MET A 180 18.81 -12.13 3.25
C MET A 180 19.71 -11.66 4.38
#